data_AF-A0A8K0Q2H6-F1
#
_entry.id   AF-A0A8K0Q2H6-F1
#
_cell.length_a   1.000
_cell.length_b   1.000
_cell.length_c   1.000
_cell.angle_alpha   90.00
_cell.angle_beta   90.00
_cell.angle_gamma   90.00
#
_symmetry.space_group_name_H-M   'P 1'
#
loop_
_entity.id
_entity.type
_entity.pdbx_description
1 polymer ?
#
loop_
_entity_poly.entity_id
_entity_poly.type
_entity_poly.pdbx_seq_one_letter_code
_entity_poly.pdbx_strand_id
1 'polypeptide(L)'
;MSQVPEITREGRNFRPTFIRSNSSTASSHELFDLDADPEEIHNLAGEPEYEAQLVELRAKIEEWQYLTDDVWLFKDGASAITSQGYQNLGLKLPDRFDFDTKRPGNAVGPHWAPIQRKEAGQEAGQDTTKLG
;
A
#
# COMPACT_ATOMS: atom_id res chain seq x y z
N MET A 1 15.28 -2.42 12.10
CA MET A 1 13.93 -1.84 12.22
C MET A 1 13.76 -0.95 11.01
N SER A 2 12.96 -1.37 10.02
CA SER A 2 12.74 -0.57 8.81
C SER A 2 11.83 0.60 9.18
N GLN A 3 12.29 1.82 8.97
CA GLN A 3 11.55 3.02 9.32
C GLN A 3 10.41 3.21 8.31
N VAL A 4 9.16 3.23 8.80
CA VAL A 4 8.00 3.59 7.98
C VAL A 4 8.22 5.03 7.48
N PRO A 5 8.00 5.33 6.19
CA PRO A 5 8.20 6.70 5.70
C PRO A 5 7.29 7.68 6.45
N GLU A 6 7.87 8.74 7.00
CA GLU A 6 7.15 9.89 7.52
C GLU A 6 6.61 10.69 6.33
N ILE A 7 5.29 10.91 6.26
CA ILE A 7 4.66 11.58 5.12
C ILE A 7 4.10 12.94 5.55
N THR A 8 4.84 13.99 5.21
CA THR A 8 4.47 15.39 5.45
C THR A 8 3.76 16.00 4.24
N ARG A 9 2.69 16.77 4.45
CA ARG A 9 2.09 17.66 3.42
C ARG A 9 1.68 18.99 4.03
N GLU A 10 2.07 20.11 3.42
CA GLU A 10 1.89 21.47 3.95
C GLU A 10 2.43 21.67 5.38
N GLY A 11 3.49 20.93 5.74
CA GLY A 11 4.08 20.99 7.08
C GLY A 11 3.32 20.24 8.17
N ARG A 12 2.28 19.46 7.82
CA ARG A 12 1.56 18.60 8.76
C ARG A 12 1.93 17.13 8.63
N ASN A 13 1.98 16.44 9.76
CA ASN A 13 2.33 15.03 9.89
C ASN A 13 1.08 14.14 9.90
N PHE A 14 0.98 13.25 8.92
CA PHE A 14 -0.09 12.25 8.85
C PHE A 14 0.48 10.85 9.05
N ARG A 15 -0.19 10.03 9.85
CA ARG A 15 0.11 8.60 9.96
C ARG A 15 -1.01 7.77 9.35
N PRO A 16 -0.69 6.98 8.30
CA PRO A 16 -1.57 5.92 7.87
C PRO A 16 -1.31 4.67 8.73
N THR A 17 -2.32 4.20 9.44
CA THR A 17 -2.27 2.90 10.12
C THR A 17 -3.10 1.90 9.34
N PHE A 18 -2.57 0.71 9.13
CA PHE A 18 -3.22 -0.35 8.36
C PHE A 18 -3.70 -1.45 9.30
N ILE A 19 -5.00 -1.49 9.59
CA ILE A 19 -5.64 -2.59 10.33
C ILE A 19 -6.65 -3.31 9.42
N ARG A 20 -6.42 -4.62 9.22
CA ARG A 20 -7.25 -5.49 8.39
C ARG A 20 -8.64 -5.67 9.03
N SER A 21 -9.68 -5.05 8.45
CA SER A 21 -11.08 -5.27 8.84
C SER A 21 -11.98 -5.57 7.62
N ASN A 22 -12.95 -6.46 7.80
CA ASN A 22 -13.77 -7.11 6.77
C ASN A 22 -15.14 -6.40 6.59
N SER A 23 -15.17 -5.14 6.13
CA SER A 23 -16.42 -4.43 5.81
C SER A 23 -16.27 -3.36 4.70
N SER A 24 -17.24 -3.32 3.78
CA SER A 24 -17.01 -3.03 2.36
C SER A 24 -17.07 -1.59 1.88
N THR A 25 -17.00 -0.55 2.71
CA THR A 25 -17.06 0.84 2.16
C THR A 25 -16.19 1.91 2.82
N ALA A 26 -15.65 1.69 4.03
CA ALA A 26 -14.71 2.63 4.67
C ALA A 26 -13.89 2.01 5.81
N SER A 27 -14.10 0.73 6.14
CA SER A 27 -13.75 0.21 7.47
C SER A 27 -12.31 -0.33 7.63
N SER A 28 -11.52 -0.41 6.55
CA SER A 28 -10.20 -1.06 6.59
C SER A 28 -9.01 -0.10 6.65
N HIS A 29 -9.24 1.21 6.57
CA HIS A 29 -8.18 2.20 6.55
C HIS A 29 -8.36 3.18 7.70
N GLU A 30 -7.24 3.59 8.29
CA GLU A 30 -7.21 4.58 9.36
C GLU A 30 -6.26 5.71 8.95
N LEU A 31 -6.75 6.94 9.08
CA LEU A 31 -6.01 8.16 8.75
C LEU A 31 -6.11 9.12 9.93
N PHE A 32 -4.96 9.51 10.50
CA PHE A 32 -4.89 10.44 11.62
C PHE A 32 -4.00 11.64 11.27
N ASP A 33 -4.45 12.83 11.68
CA ASP A 33 -3.65 14.06 11.66
C ASP A 33 -2.94 14.16 13.01
N LEU A 34 -1.62 13.96 13.04
CA LEU A 34 -0.89 13.90 14.31
C LEU A 34 -0.69 15.25 14.97
N ASP A 35 -0.79 16.34 14.21
CA ASP A 35 -0.65 17.68 14.77
C ASP A 35 -1.93 18.10 15.50
N ALA A 36 -3.09 17.70 14.94
CA ALA A 36 -4.39 17.96 15.53
C ALA A 36 -4.84 16.88 16.53
N ASP A 37 -4.41 15.63 16.33
CA ASP A 37 -4.83 14.43 17.05
C ASP A 37 -3.64 13.48 17.32
N PRO A 38 -2.70 13.88 18.21
CA PRO A 38 -1.52 13.09 18.53
C PRO A 38 -1.84 11.76 19.22
N GLU A 39 -3.05 11.60 19.78
CA GLU A 39 -3.50 10.38 20.44
C GLU A 39 -4.26 9.44 19.48
N GLU A 40 -4.38 9.81 18.19
CA GLU A 40 -4.98 8.98 17.13
C GLU A 40 -6.40 8.50 17.48
N ILE A 41 -7.20 9.39 18.08
CA ILE A 41 -8.57 9.09 18.52
C ILE A 41 -9.57 9.25 17.36
N HIS A 42 -9.30 10.16 16.44
CA HIS A 42 -10.21 10.62 15.40
C HIS A 42 -9.80 10.11 14.01
N ASN A 43 -10.34 8.96 13.60
CA ASN A 43 -10.08 8.41 12.27
C ASN A 43 -10.78 9.23 11.16
N LEU A 44 -9.99 9.83 10.28
CA LEU A 44 -10.41 10.69 9.17
C LEU A 44 -10.66 9.94 7.86
N ALA A 45 -10.41 8.62 7.80
CA ALA A 45 -10.43 7.87 6.54
C ALA A 45 -11.81 7.77 5.85
N GLY A 46 -12.90 8.03 6.60
CA GLY A 46 -14.26 8.07 6.07
C GLY A 46 -14.73 9.45 5.63
N GLU A 47 -13.93 10.50 5.89
CA GLU A 47 -14.32 11.88 5.67
C GLU A 47 -13.99 12.32 4.22
N PRO A 48 -14.97 12.80 3.42
CA PRO A 48 -14.76 13.12 2.00
C PRO A 48 -13.67 14.16 1.76
N GLU A 49 -13.46 15.07 2.71
CA GLU A 49 -12.43 16.12 2.64
C GLU A 49 -11.00 15.55 2.59
N TYR A 50 -10.80 14.32 3.08
CA TYR A 50 -9.51 13.66 3.16
C TYR A 50 -9.35 12.51 2.14
N GLU A 51 -10.34 12.28 1.27
CA GLU A 51 -10.31 11.17 0.29
C GLU A 51 -9.09 11.26 -0.63
N ALA A 52 -8.76 12.46 -1.11
CA ALA A 52 -7.60 12.68 -1.97
C ALA A 52 -6.28 12.37 -1.26
N GLN A 53 -6.16 12.77 0.01
CA GLN A 53 -4.98 12.48 0.84
C GLN A 53 -4.88 10.98 1.11
N LEU A 54 -5.99 10.31 1.43
CA LEU A 54 -6.02 8.88 1.67
C LEU A 54 -5.56 8.08 0.43
N VAL A 55 -6.03 8.46 -0.76
CA VAL A 55 -5.59 7.85 -2.03
C VAL A 55 -4.09 8.04 -2.26
N GLU A 56 -3.58 9.25 -2.03
CA GLU A 56 -2.16 9.57 -2.17
C GLU A 56 -1.29 8.75 -1.21
N LEU A 57 -1.68 8.69 0.07
CA LEU A 57 -0.95 7.96 1.11
C LEU A 57 -0.96 6.45 0.85
N ARG A 58 -2.09 5.91 0.40
CA ARG A 58 -2.21 4.50 0.01
C ARG A 58 -1.23 4.15 -1.11
N ALA A 59 -1.13 4.99 -2.14
CA ALA A 59 -0.21 4.78 -3.25
C ALA A 59 1.26 4.76 -2.77
N LYS A 60 1.64 5.67 -1.87
CA LYS A 60 3.00 5.73 -1.29
C LYS A 60 3.35 4.48 -0.47
N ILE A 61 2.42 4.01 0.37
CA ILE A 61 2.63 2.78 1.16
C ILE A 61 2.80 1.58 0.24
N GLU A 62 1.91 1.44 -0.74
CA GLU A 62 1.90 0.31 -1.65
C GLU A 62 3.19 0.26 -2.50
N GLU A 63 3.66 1.42 -2.95
CA GLU A 63 4.95 1.56 -3.62
C GLU A 63 6.10 1.15 -2.70
N TRP A 64 6.12 1.61 -1.45
CA TRP A 64 7.15 1.22 -0.48
C TRP A 64 7.14 -0.29 -0.18
N GLN A 65 5.96 -0.89 -0.02
CA GLN A 65 5.83 -2.34 0.15
C GLN A 65 6.36 -3.10 -1.05
N TYR A 66 6.06 -2.62 -2.26
CA TYR A 66 6.60 -3.21 -3.47
C TYR A 66 8.13 -3.11 -3.51
N LEU A 67 8.69 -1.91 -3.29
CA LEU A 67 10.12 -1.65 -3.33
C LEU A 67 10.90 -2.47 -2.30
N THR A 68 10.32 -2.71 -1.12
CA THR A 68 10.95 -3.45 -0.02
C THR A 68 10.72 -4.97 -0.07
N ASP A 69 10.10 -5.49 -1.12
CA ASP A 69 9.74 -6.92 -1.26
C ASP A 69 8.87 -7.42 -0.10
N ASP A 70 7.97 -6.56 0.39
CA ASP A 70 7.01 -6.96 1.41
C ASP A 70 6.04 -8.00 0.84
N VAL A 71 6.20 -9.25 1.28
CA VAL A 71 5.35 -10.37 0.88
C VAL A 71 3.88 -10.17 1.25
N TRP A 72 3.55 -9.20 2.10
CA TRP A 72 2.19 -8.83 2.48
C TRP A 72 1.56 -7.77 1.57
N LEU A 73 2.21 -7.38 0.47
CA LEU A 73 1.55 -6.64 -0.59
C LEU A 73 0.52 -7.53 -1.31
N PHE A 74 -0.72 -7.53 -0.81
CA PHE A 74 -1.80 -8.35 -1.34
C PHE A 74 -2.66 -7.59 -2.37
N LYS A 75 -2.96 -8.28 -3.47
CA LYS A 75 -3.92 -7.89 -4.49
C LYS A 75 -4.83 -9.06 -4.79
N ASP A 76 -6.11 -8.87 -4.52
CA ASP A 76 -7.15 -9.90 -4.72
C ASP A 76 -6.84 -11.24 -4.03
N GLY A 77 -6.30 -11.19 -2.80
CA GLY A 77 -5.93 -12.38 -2.04
C GLY A 77 -4.64 -13.09 -2.49
N ALA A 78 -3.93 -12.57 -3.49
CA ALA A 78 -2.60 -13.04 -3.88
C ALA A 78 -1.51 -12.01 -3.52
N SER A 79 -0.35 -12.50 -3.06
CA SER A 79 0.81 -11.62 -2.84
C SER A 79 1.44 -11.22 -4.17
N ALA A 80 1.62 -9.92 -4.38
CA ALA A 80 2.25 -9.36 -5.57
C ALA A 80 3.75 -9.70 -5.62
N ILE A 81 4.41 -9.90 -4.48
CA ILE A 81 5.83 -10.24 -4.43
C ILE A 81 6.06 -11.72 -4.73
N THR A 82 5.33 -12.62 -4.08
CA THR A 82 5.55 -14.07 -4.28
C THR A 82 5.07 -14.56 -5.64
N SER A 83 4.14 -13.83 -6.30
CA SER A 83 3.62 -14.17 -7.62
C SER A 83 4.39 -13.57 -8.80
N GLN A 84 5.50 -12.85 -8.57
CA GLN A 84 6.26 -12.17 -9.66
C GLN A 84 6.63 -13.11 -10.81
N GLY A 85 7.03 -14.35 -10.51
CA GLY A 85 7.33 -15.36 -11.54
C GLY A 85 6.14 -15.64 -12.47
N TYR A 86 4.93 -15.75 -11.93
CA TYR A 86 3.71 -15.94 -12.72
C TYR A 86 3.29 -14.67 -13.44
N GLN A 87 3.53 -13.50 -12.84
CA GLN A 87 3.29 -12.21 -13.50
C GLN A 87 4.15 -12.06 -14.76
N ASN A 88 5.42 -12.49 -14.72
CA ASN A 88 6.31 -12.53 -15.88
C ASN A 88 5.82 -13.49 -16.98
N LEU A 89 5.00 -14.48 -16.63
CA LEU A 89 4.33 -15.39 -17.57
C LEU A 89 2.95 -14.88 -18.03
N GLY A 90 2.58 -13.66 -17.65
CA GLY A 90 1.34 -13.00 -18.08
C GLY A 90 0.19 -13.06 -17.10
N LEU A 91 0.38 -13.57 -15.87
CA LEU A 91 -0.64 -13.44 -14.82
C LEU A 91 -0.86 -11.95 -14.51
N LYS A 92 -2.12 -11.51 -14.55
CA LYS A 92 -2.51 -10.17 -14.12
C LYS A 92 -3.24 -10.24 -12.80
N LEU A 93 -2.80 -9.43 -11.85
CA LEU A 93 -3.46 -9.28 -10.55
C LEU A 93 -4.53 -8.19 -10.67
N PRO A 94 -5.78 -8.43 -10.23
CA PRO A 94 -6.79 -7.37 -10.15
C PRO A 94 -6.37 -6.26 -9.19
N ASP A 95 -6.63 -5.00 -9.55
CA ASP A 95 -6.36 -3.88 -8.64
C ASP A 95 -7.50 -3.70 -7.62
N ARG A 96 -7.59 -4.67 -6.72
CA ARG A 96 -8.50 -4.64 -5.56
C ARG A 96 -7.81 -5.25 -4.36
N PHE A 97 -8.19 -4.76 -3.19
CA PHE A 97 -7.59 -5.20 -1.94
C PHE A 97 -8.05 -6.60 -1.53
N ASP A 98 -9.34 -6.90 -1.71
CA ASP A 98 -9.96 -8.14 -1.24
C ASP A 98 -10.60 -8.94 -2.38
N PHE A 99 -10.81 -10.23 -2.12
CA PHE A 99 -11.38 -11.18 -3.07
C PHE A 99 -12.88 -10.96 -3.29
N ASP A 100 -13.26 -10.58 -4.50
CA ASP A 100 -14.66 -10.42 -4.87
C ASP A 100 -15.27 -11.77 -5.25
N THR A 101 -15.98 -12.38 -4.31
CA THR A 101 -16.70 -13.66 -4.51
C THR A 101 -17.75 -13.60 -5.61
N LYS A 102 -18.32 -12.43 -5.91
CA LYS A 102 -19.32 -12.26 -6.97
C LYS A 102 -18.66 -12.07 -8.34
N ARG A 103 -17.41 -11.58 -8.37
CA ARG A 103 -16.62 -11.36 -9.59
C ARG A 103 -15.22 -11.95 -9.42
N PRO A 104 -15.10 -13.29 -9.32
CA PRO A 104 -13.84 -13.95 -8.98
C PRO A 104 -12.81 -13.95 -10.14
N GLY A 105 -13.21 -13.55 -11.34
CA GLY A 105 -12.34 -13.52 -12.51
C GLY A 105 -11.43 -12.29 -12.55
N ASN A 106 -10.29 -12.42 -13.21
CA ASN A 106 -9.30 -11.36 -13.45
C ASN A 106 -9.20 -10.98 -14.95
N ALA A 107 -10.09 -11.48 -15.81
CA ALA A 107 -10.02 -11.23 -17.26
C ALA A 107 -10.36 -9.77 -17.65
N VAL A 108 -11.17 -9.09 -16.85
CA VAL A 108 -11.69 -7.74 -17.12
C VAL A 108 -11.54 -6.84 -15.89
N GLY A 109 -11.29 -5.56 -16.12
CA GLY A 109 -11.15 -4.55 -15.06
C GLY A 109 -9.73 -4.01 -14.92
N PRO A 110 -9.49 -3.13 -13.94
CA PRO A 110 -8.16 -2.61 -13.67
C PRO A 110 -7.26 -3.73 -13.14
N HIS A 111 -6.05 -3.80 -13.68
CA HIS A 111 -5.00 -4.67 -13.19
C HIS A 111 -3.98 -3.85 -12.43
N TRP A 112 -3.55 -4.38 -11.32
CA TRP A 112 -2.51 -3.77 -10.53
C TRP A 112 -1.18 -3.82 -11.29
N ALA A 113 -0.43 -2.73 -11.21
CA ALA A 113 0.96 -2.64 -11.61
C ALA A 113 1.69 -1.69 -10.65
N PRO A 114 2.97 -1.94 -10.34
CA PRO A 114 3.74 -1.04 -9.50
C PRO A 114 3.99 0.29 -10.22
N ILE A 115 3.92 1.39 -9.49
CA ILE A 115 4.17 2.76 -10.01
C ILE A 115 5.61 2.87 -10.52
N GLN A 116 6.56 2.39 -9.71
CA GLN A 116 7.97 2.29 -10.06
C GLN A 116 8.36 0.86 -10.42
N ARG A 117 9.21 0.70 -11.43
CA ARG A 117 9.83 -0.59 -11.73
C ARG A 117 11.11 -0.74 -10.93
N LYS A 118 11.33 -1.94 -10.38
CA LYS A 118 12.64 -2.33 -9.85
C LYS A 118 13.63 -2.45 -10.99
N GLU A 119 14.79 -1.83 -10.84
CA GLU A 119 15.89 -2.06 -11.77
C GLU A 119 16.45 -3.47 -11.56
N ALA A 120 16.92 -4.12 -12.63
CA ALA A 120 17.52 -5.44 -12.55
C ALA A 120 18.78 -5.37 -11.66
N GLY A 121 18.70 -5.92 -10.44
CA GLY A 121 19.80 -5.92 -9.45
C GLY A 121 19.49 -5.21 -8.13
N GLN A 122 18.33 -4.56 -7.98
CA GLN A 122 17.86 -4.07 -6.67
C GLN A 122 17.25 -5.23 -5.87
N GLU A 123 18.11 -6.09 -5.33
CA GLU A 123 17.72 -7.05 -4.29
C GLU A 123 17.56 -6.31 -2.95
N ALA A 124 16.48 -6.59 -2.22
CA ALA A 124 16.24 -6.02 -0.91
C ALA A 124 17.42 -6.31 0.04
N GLY A 125 18.16 -5.27 0.43
CA GLY A 125 19.15 -5.35 1.51
C GLY A 125 20.59 -4.93 1.22
N GLN A 126 20.88 -4.15 0.17
CA GLN A 126 22.21 -3.54 -0.02
C GLN A 126 22.24 -2.03 0.27
N ASP A 127 21.84 -1.64 1.48
CA ASP A 127 22.37 -0.40 2.08
C ASP A 127 23.48 -0.79 3.07
N THR A 128 24.62 -1.20 2.52
CA THR A 128 25.85 -1.21 3.33
C THR A 128 26.37 0.22 3.36
N THR A 129 25.89 1.00 4.32
CA THR A 129 26.58 2.23 4.72
C THR A 129 28.04 1.87 4.98
N LYS A 130 28.93 2.35 4.11
CA LYS A 130 30.37 2.37 4.36
C LYS A 130 30.60 3.13 5.67
N LEU A 131 30.93 2.41 6.73
CA LEU A 131 31.70 2.95 7.84
C LEU A 131 33.12 3.23 7.29
N GLY A 132 33.40 4.50 7.07
CA GLY A 132 34.71 5.07 6.78
C GLY A 132 34.87 6.34 7.59
#